data_AF-C9PMM7-F1
#
_entry.id   AF-C9PMM7-F1
#
_cell.length_a   1.000
_cell.length_b   1.000
_cell.length_c   1.000
_cell.angle_alpha   90.00
_cell.angle_beta   90.00
_cell.angle_gamma   90.00
#
_symmetry.space_group_name_H-M   'P 1'
#
loop_
_entity.id
_entity.type
_entity.pdbx_description
1 polymer ?
#
loop_
_entity_poly.entity_id
_entity_poly.type
_entity_poly.pdbx_seq_one_letter_code
_entity_poly.pdbx_strand_id
1 'polypeptide(L)'
;MRKRFTHILTALFTVLAVGISSAYAAEKTEQITKKNTLSVPQQCEKLFKETENLIAEAEKQPGTHTQVSKIKSKLNQSKQQILEMELATQIKSCDLGLAKLNNLKHQ
;
A
#
# COMPACT_ATOMS: atom_id res chain seq x y z
N MET A 1 -14.34 -10.68 -48.84
CA MET A 1 -15.55 -9.82 -48.78
C MET A 1 -16.16 -9.90 -47.39
N ARG A 2 -16.76 -8.80 -46.89
CA ARG A 2 -17.45 -8.58 -45.58
C ARG A 2 -16.53 -8.71 -44.35
N LYS A 3 -16.03 -7.66 -43.67
CA LYS A 3 -16.59 -6.38 -43.18
C LYS A 3 -17.88 -6.51 -42.36
N ARG A 4 -17.79 -5.99 -41.12
CA ARG A 4 -18.83 -5.41 -40.23
C ARG A 4 -19.54 -6.37 -39.26
N PHE A 5 -19.01 -6.47 -38.05
CA PHE A 5 -19.83 -6.61 -36.85
C PHE A 5 -19.57 -5.39 -35.96
N THR A 6 -20.22 -4.30 -36.35
CA THR A 6 -20.26 -3.05 -35.59
C THR A 6 -21.63 -2.94 -34.94
N HIS A 7 -21.64 -2.81 -33.60
CA HIS A 7 -22.74 -2.35 -32.74
C HIS A 7 -23.98 -3.29 -32.73
N ILE A 8 -24.63 -3.61 -31.61
CA ILE A 8 -25.22 -2.76 -30.58
C ILE A 8 -25.55 -3.71 -29.40
N LEU A 9 -25.13 -3.40 -28.17
CA LEU A 9 -25.98 -3.69 -27.00
C LEU A 9 -25.53 -2.83 -25.82
N THR A 10 -25.89 -1.56 -25.93
CA THR A 10 -25.98 -0.62 -24.82
C THR A 10 -27.22 -0.99 -24.01
N ALA A 11 -27.07 -1.36 -22.74
CA ALA A 11 -28.17 -1.37 -21.79
C ALA A 11 -27.68 -1.08 -20.36
N LEU A 12 -27.92 0.15 -19.93
CA LEU A 12 -28.49 0.53 -18.64
C LEU A 12 -27.82 -0.02 -17.36
N PHE A 13 -26.95 0.80 -16.77
CA PHE A 13 -26.86 0.90 -15.31
C PHE A 13 -26.87 2.38 -14.90
N THR A 14 -28.07 2.96 -14.89
CA THR A 14 -28.35 4.22 -14.20
C THR A 14 -28.79 3.94 -12.77
N VAL A 15 -27.97 4.45 -11.85
CA VAL A 15 -28.32 5.03 -10.54
C VAL A 15 -28.97 4.11 -9.50
N LEU A 16 -28.19 3.80 -8.46
CA LEU A 16 -28.65 4.05 -7.08
C LEU A 16 -27.51 4.70 -6.29
N ALA A 17 -27.62 6.02 -6.10
CA ALA A 17 -26.97 6.69 -4.99
C ALA A 17 -27.76 6.34 -3.73
N VAL A 18 -27.21 5.45 -2.90
CA VAL A 18 -27.65 5.25 -1.52
C VAL A 18 -26.59 5.89 -0.64
N GLY A 19 -27.03 6.87 0.15
CA GLY A 19 -26.18 7.62 1.06
C GLY A 19 -25.56 6.74 2.13
N ILE A 20 -24.29 7.00 2.43
CA ILE A 20 -23.62 6.51 3.63
C ILE A 20 -23.40 7.72 4.53
N SER A 21 -24.33 7.95 5.45
CA SER A 21 -24.00 8.66 6.67
C SER A 21 -23.05 7.78 7.47
N SER A 22 -21.77 8.13 7.48
CA SER A 22 -20.84 7.66 8.50
C SER A 22 -20.43 8.87 9.31
N ALA A 23 -21.16 9.08 10.41
CA ALA A 23 -20.63 9.82 11.54
C ALA A 23 -19.49 8.97 12.10
N TYR A 24 -18.24 9.29 11.74
CA TYR A 24 -17.09 8.77 12.45
C TYR A 24 -17.08 9.47 13.80
N ALA A 25 -17.62 8.81 14.82
CA ALA A 25 -17.29 9.11 16.19
C ALA A 25 -15.78 8.93 16.32
N ALA A 26 -15.07 10.05 16.50
CA ALA A 26 -13.66 10.06 16.82
C ALA A 26 -13.50 9.50 18.24
N GLU A 27 -13.40 8.18 18.34
CA GLU A 27 -12.98 7.54 19.58
C GLU A 27 -11.48 7.81 19.80
N LYS A 28 -11.28 8.57 20.86
CA LYS A 28 -10.05 8.92 21.53
C LYS A 28 -9.16 7.68 21.70
N THR A 29 -8.08 7.59 20.93
CA THR A 29 -6.91 6.81 21.35
C THR A 29 -5.78 7.78 21.66
N GLU A 30 -5.82 8.27 22.90
CA GLU A 30 -4.63 8.78 23.58
C GLU A 30 -3.64 7.63 23.72
N GLN A 31 -2.51 7.74 23.03
CA GLN A 31 -1.17 7.58 23.60
C GLN A 31 -0.12 7.94 22.54
N ILE A 32 -0.01 9.24 22.23
CA ILE A 32 1.16 9.77 21.55
C ILE A 32 2.18 10.10 22.63
N THR A 33 3.02 9.11 22.96
CA THR A 33 4.28 9.38 23.65
C THR A 33 5.15 10.18 22.71
N LYS A 34 5.20 11.50 22.95
CA LYS A 34 6.11 12.44 22.29
C LYS A 34 7.55 11.93 22.43
N LYS A 35 8.14 11.51 21.32
CA LYS A 35 9.57 11.68 21.10
C LYS A 35 9.72 12.48 19.82
N ASN A 36 9.90 13.80 19.99
CA ASN A 36 10.25 14.71 18.91
C ASN A 36 11.64 14.35 18.38
N THR A 37 11.63 13.49 17.39
CA THR A 37 12.53 13.51 16.24
C THR A 37 11.63 13.30 15.03
N LEU A 38 11.95 13.86 13.87
CA LEU A 38 11.34 13.51 12.58
C LEU A 38 11.65 12.04 12.22
N SER A 39 11.32 11.11 13.11
CA SER A 39 11.61 9.70 12.97
C SER A 39 10.40 9.04 12.36
N VAL A 40 10.66 8.27 11.32
CA VAL A 40 9.72 7.36 10.68
C VAL A 40 9.00 6.53 11.74
N PRO A 41 7.66 6.35 11.68
CA PRO A 41 6.96 5.49 12.63
C PRO A 41 7.56 4.08 12.65
N GLN A 42 7.64 3.48 13.85
CA GLN A 42 8.19 2.14 14.04
C GLN A 42 7.53 1.10 13.11
N GLN A 43 6.23 1.23 12.85
CA GLN A 43 5.47 0.37 11.94
C GLN A 43 6.04 0.43 10.52
N CYS A 44 6.36 1.63 10.04
CA CYS A 44 6.95 1.84 8.72
C CYS A 44 8.39 1.32 8.66
N GLU A 45 9.20 1.56 9.69
CA GLU A 45 10.56 0.99 9.77
C GLU A 45 10.53 -0.54 9.69
N LYS A 46 9.61 -1.17 10.44
CA LYS A 46 9.43 -2.62 10.41
C LYS A 46 9.00 -3.11 9.03
N LEU A 47 8.00 -2.47 8.41
CA LEU A 47 7.52 -2.83 7.07
C LEU A 47 8.66 -2.77 6.04
N PHE A 48 9.40 -1.66 6.04
CA PHE A 48 10.49 -1.44 5.10
C PHE A 48 11.60 -2.46 5.30
N LYS A 49 11.99 -2.72 6.54
CA LYS A 49 13.03 -3.71 6.86
C LYS A 49 12.63 -5.12 6.45
N GLU A 50 11.41 -5.55 6.73
CA GLU A 50 10.94 -6.88 6.30
C GLU A 50 10.91 -6.99 4.77
N THR A 51 10.49 -5.93 4.07
CA THR A 51 10.48 -5.90 2.60
C THR A 51 11.91 -5.93 2.03
N GLU A 52 12.85 -5.20 2.62
CA GLU A 52 14.26 -5.21 2.23
C GLU A 52 14.91 -6.58 2.41
N ASN A 53 14.57 -7.29 3.49
CA ASN A 53 15.05 -8.66 3.71
C ASN A 53 14.55 -9.61 2.61
N LEU A 54 13.27 -9.52 2.23
CA LEU A 54 12.71 -10.32 1.13
C LEU A 54 13.36 -9.98 -0.21
N ILE A 55 13.61 -8.70 -0.46
CA ILE A 55 14.36 -8.25 -1.63
C ILE A 55 15.76 -8.87 -1.63
N ALA A 56 16.48 -8.82 -0.51
CA ALA A 56 17.84 -9.36 -0.40
C ALA A 56 17.87 -10.89 -0.58
N GLU A 57 16.82 -11.60 -0.19
CA GLU A 57 16.65 -13.02 -0.46
C GLU A 57 16.38 -13.27 -1.95
N ALA A 58 15.50 -12.48 -2.56
CA ALA A 58 15.20 -12.57 -3.98
C ALA A 58 16.43 -12.29 -4.85
N GLU A 59 17.33 -11.37 -4.46
CA GLU A 59 18.58 -11.10 -5.20
C GLU A 59 19.52 -12.29 -5.28
N LYS A 60 19.45 -13.22 -4.31
CA LYS A 60 20.29 -14.42 -4.31
C LYS A 60 19.78 -15.47 -5.30
N GLN A 61 18.55 -15.34 -5.79
CA GLN A 61 17.96 -16.27 -6.72
C GLN A 61 18.39 -15.96 -8.17
N PRO A 62 18.72 -16.97 -8.99
CA PRO A 62 19.09 -16.75 -10.38
C PRO A 62 17.89 -16.20 -11.19
N GLY A 63 18.17 -15.26 -12.09
CA GLY A 63 17.16 -14.69 -12.99
C GLY A 63 16.26 -13.59 -12.41
N THR A 64 16.48 -13.16 -11.17
CA THR A 64 15.61 -12.16 -10.49
C THR A 64 16.18 -10.73 -10.50
N HIS A 65 17.47 -10.52 -10.75
CA HIS A 65 18.17 -9.23 -10.55
C HIS A 65 17.46 -8.02 -11.21
N THR A 66 16.96 -8.17 -12.44
CA THR A 66 16.25 -7.08 -13.13
C THR A 66 14.95 -6.72 -12.45
N GLN A 67 14.20 -7.73 -11.99
CA GLN A 67 12.93 -7.51 -11.27
C GLN A 67 13.20 -6.91 -9.90
N VAL A 68 14.22 -7.41 -9.20
CA VAL A 68 14.59 -6.90 -7.89
C VAL A 68 15.04 -5.44 -7.95
N SER A 69 15.83 -5.05 -8.96
CA SER A 69 16.21 -3.64 -9.15
C SER A 69 15.00 -2.71 -9.30
N LYS A 70 13.99 -3.14 -10.08
CA LYS A 70 12.71 -2.40 -10.21
C LYS A 70 11.96 -2.33 -8.88
N ILE A 71 11.94 -3.41 -8.10
CA ILE A 71 11.29 -3.46 -6.80
C ILE A 71 11.98 -2.52 -5.81
N LYS A 72 13.32 -2.52 -5.74
CA LYS A 72 14.10 -1.59 -4.92
C LYS A 72 13.79 -0.13 -5.24
N SER A 73 13.72 0.22 -6.53
CA SER A 73 13.36 1.56 -6.97
C SER A 73 11.96 1.98 -6.48
N LYS A 74 10.97 1.10 -6.65
CA LYS A 74 9.59 1.35 -6.16
C LYS A 74 9.52 1.44 -4.64
N LEU A 75 10.28 0.61 -3.92
CA LEU A 75 10.35 0.67 -2.46
C LEU A 75 10.91 2.01 -2.00
N ASN A 76 12.00 2.49 -2.62
CA ASN A 76 12.58 3.79 -2.31
C ASN A 76 11.60 4.94 -2.61
N GLN A 77 10.91 4.89 -3.74
CA GLN A 77 9.86 5.86 -4.04
C GLN A 77 8.75 5.85 -2.98
N SER A 78 8.25 4.67 -2.60
CA SER A 78 7.21 4.53 -1.59
C SER A 78 7.65 5.05 -0.22
N LYS A 79 8.92 4.85 0.15
CA LYS A 79 9.49 5.43 1.38
C LYS A 79 9.39 6.94 1.36
N GLN A 80 9.87 7.59 0.30
CA GLN A 80 9.82 9.05 0.18
C GLN A 80 8.38 9.56 0.25
N GLN A 81 7.46 8.92 -0.48
CA GLN A 81 6.05 9.28 -0.45
C GLN A 81 5.45 9.19 0.95
N ILE A 82 5.75 8.12 1.71
CA ILE A 82 5.24 7.96 3.08
C ILE A 82 5.78 9.08 3.99
N LEU A 83 7.04 9.50 3.84
CA LEU A 83 7.62 10.58 4.63
C LEU A 83 6.91 11.93 4.40
N GLU A 84 6.32 12.13 3.22
CA GLU A 84 5.54 13.33 2.86
C GLU A 84 4.09 13.27 3.38
N MET A 85 3.62 12.12 3.88
CA MET A 85 2.25 11.96 4.40
C MET A 85 2.12 12.45 5.85
N GLU A 86 0.89 12.71 6.27
CA GLU A 86 0.59 12.97 7.68
C GLU A 86 0.88 11.74 8.56
N LEU A 87 1.42 11.95 9.76
CA LEU A 87 1.85 10.90 10.69
C LEU A 87 0.79 9.81 10.95
N ALA A 88 -0.46 10.20 11.19
CA ALA A 88 -1.55 9.24 11.41
C ALA A 88 -1.78 8.36 10.17
N THR A 89 -1.66 8.95 8.98
CA THR A 89 -1.79 8.24 7.71
C THR A 89 -0.58 7.34 7.44
N GLN A 90 0.63 7.76 7.81
CA GLN A 90 1.83 6.92 7.75
C GLN A 90 1.64 5.64 8.57
N ILE A 91 1.25 5.79 9.84
CA ILE A 91 1.01 4.67 10.76
C ILE A 91 0.00 3.69 10.14
N LYS A 92 -1.17 4.19 9.74
CA LYS A 92 -2.23 3.37 9.15
C LYS A 92 -1.80 2.66 7.87
N SER A 93 -1.05 3.34 7.02
CA SER A 93 -0.56 2.77 5.75
C SER A 93 0.44 1.65 5.98
N CYS A 94 1.35 1.84 6.95
CA CYS A 94 2.37 0.85 7.29
C CYS A 94 1.79 -0.36 8.04
N ASP A 95 0.80 -0.16 8.91
CA ASP A 95 0.06 -1.26 9.55
C ASP A 95 -0.66 -2.13 8.51
N LEU A 96 -1.33 -1.51 7.54
CA LEU A 96 -1.96 -2.24 6.44
C LEU A 96 -0.94 -3.01 5.60
N GLY A 97 0.22 -2.39 5.33
CA GLY A 97 1.32 -3.04 4.63
C GLY A 97 1.86 -4.26 5.38
N LEU A 98 2.06 -4.13 6.70
CA LEU A 98 2.51 -5.21 7.57
C LEU A 98 1.50 -6.37 7.61
N ALA A 99 0.22 -6.07 7.74
CA ALA A 99 -0.83 -7.08 7.74
C ALA A 99 -0.84 -7.87 6.41
N LYS A 100 -0.76 -7.17 5.27
CA LYS A 100 -0.68 -7.82 3.95
C LYS A 100 0.59 -8.66 3.81
N LEU A 101 1.73 -8.13 4.23
CA LEU A 101 3.01 -8.84 4.17
C LEU A 101 2.98 -10.12 5.02
N ASN A 102 2.40 -10.03 6.22
CA ASN A 102 2.22 -11.18 7.09
C ASN A 102 1.33 -12.25 6.44
N ASN A 103 0.21 -11.87 5.83
CA ASN A 103 -0.65 -12.82 5.13
C ASN A 103 0.08 -13.52 3.98
N LEU A 104 0.88 -12.80 3.19
CA LEU A 104 1.66 -13.39 2.09
C LEU A 104 2.71 -14.39 2.56
N LYS A 105 3.27 -14.22 3.76
CA LYS A 105 4.26 -15.15 4.33
C LYS A 105 3.65 -16.46 4.84
N HIS A 106 2.33 -16.47 5.07
CA HIS A 106 1.59 -17.64 5.52
C HIS A 106 0.74 -18.28 4.42
N GLN A 107 0.86 -17.79 3.18
CA GLN A 107 0.32 -18.42 1.97
C GLN A 107 1.35 -19.37 1.36
#